data_AF-T1ICK0-F1
#
_entry.id   AF-T1ICK0-F1
#
_cell.length_a   1.000
_cell.length_b   1.000
_cell.length_c   1.000
_cell.angle_alpha   90.00
_cell.angle_beta   90.00
_cell.angle_gamma   90.00
#
_symmetry.space_group_name_H-M   'P 1'
#
loop_
_entity.id
_entity.type
_entity.pdbx_description
1 polymer ?
#
loop_
_entity_poly.entity_id
_entity_poly.type
_entity_poly.pdbx_seq_one_letter_code
_entity_poly.pdbx_strand_id
1 'polypeptide(L)'
;VDNRRLSLTMEDAALKVMHSVEGKWKVMDPEEYSVERECMDTTAVLLHGHADRGLIDFDNHLDDISNDWTNPHINKAIDSILQQIRNMK
;
A
#
# COMPACT_ATOMS: atom_id res chain seq x y z
N VAL A 1 -9.28 4.89 0.48
CA VAL A 1 -8.21 4.98 1.49
C VAL A 1 -8.71 5.82 2.67
N ASP A 2 -8.38 5.45 3.90
CA ASP A 2 -8.56 6.31 5.08
C ASP A 2 -7.24 7.01 5.43
N ASN A 3 -7.05 8.22 4.88
CA ASN A 3 -5.80 8.96 5.03
C ASN A 3 -5.48 9.34 6.48
N ARG A 4 -6.47 9.30 7.41
CA ARG A 4 -6.23 9.57 8.83
C ARG A 4 -5.59 8.40 9.56
N ARG A 5 -5.64 7.19 8.98
CA ARG A 5 -5.07 5.96 9.55
C ARG A 5 -3.76 5.55 8.90
N LEU A 6 -3.44 6.11 7.72
CA LEU A 6 -2.12 5.94 7.09
C LEU A 6 -1.08 6.66 7.95
N SER A 7 -0.25 5.89 8.65
CA SER A 7 0.68 6.40 9.66
C SER A 7 1.97 5.59 9.66
N LEU A 8 3.02 6.13 10.27
CA LEU A 8 4.32 5.46 10.34
C LEU A 8 4.29 4.14 11.13
N THR A 9 3.32 3.94 12.02
CA THR A 9 3.19 2.72 12.83
C THR A 9 2.30 1.68 12.17
N MET A 10 1.38 2.08 11.28
CA MET A 10 0.40 1.20 10.64
C MET A 10 -0.27 0.24 11.64
N GLU A 11 -0.80 0.78 12.75
CA GLU A 11 -1.49 -0.03 13.77
C GLU A 11 -2.71 -0.76 13.18
N ASP A 12 -3.43 -0.08 12.27
CA ASP A 12 -4.59 -0.61 11.57
C ASP A 12 -4.47 -0.43 10.04
N ALA A 13 -5.26 -1.22 9.31
CA ALA A 13 -5.41 -1.04 7.87
C ALA A 13 -6.05 0.32 7.54
N ALA A 14 -5.38 1.09 6.68
CA ALA A 14 -5.85 2.40 6.19
C ALA A 14 -6.84 2.27 5.00
N LEU A 15 -7.71 1.26 5.03
CA LEU A 15 -8.63 0.94 3.93
C LEU A 15 -10.09 1.26 4.29
N LYS A 16 -10.84 1.65 3.25
CA LYS A 16 -12.31 1.69 3.23
C LYS A 16 -12.72 0.89 2.01
N VAL A 17 -13.22 -0.31 2.23
CA VAL A 17 -13.57 -1.24 1.15
C VAL A 17 -15.05 -1.08 0.81
N MET A 18 -15.35 -1.01 -0.48
CA MET A 18 -16.71 -0.94 -0.98
C MET A 18 -16.91 -1.98 -2.08
N HIS A 19 -18.10 -2.57 -2.13
CA HIS A 19 -18.50 -3.48 -3.20
C HIS A 19 -19.71 -2.92 -3.96
N SER A 20 -19.86 -3.33 -5.23
CA SER A 20 -21.01 -2.93 -6.04
C SER A 20 -22.14 -3.94 -5.85
N VAL A 21 -23.27 -3.47 -5.32
CA VAL A 21 -24.49 -4.24 -5.13
C VAL A 21 -25.61 -3.52 -5.86
N GLU A 22 -26.14 -4.13 -6.92
CA GLU A 22 -27.25 -3.58 -7.72
C GLU A 22 -26.96 -2.18 -8.27
N GLY A 23 -25.73 -1.95 -8.74
CA GLY A 23 -25.30 -0.67 -9.31
C GLY A 23 -25.04 0.43 -8.27
N LYS A 24 -25.05 0.11 -6.98
CA LYS A 24 -24.69 1.03 -5.89
C LYS A 24 -23.46 0.53 -5.14
N TRP A 25 -22.57 1.46 -4.79
CA TRP A 25 -21.44 1.17 -3.90
C TRP A 25 -21.92 1.10 -2.45
N LYS A 26 -21.70 -0.04 -1.79
CA LYS A 26 -21.95 -0.22 -0.35
C LYS A 26 -20.62 -0.45 0.35
N VAL A 27 -20.46 0.12 1.55
CA VAL A 27 -19.28 -0.10 2.40
C VAL A 27 -19.35 -1.53 2.93
N MET A 28 -18.25 -2.26 2.81
CA MET A 28 -18.10 -3.59 3.40
C MET A 28 -17.81 -3.47 4.89
N ASP A 29 -18.31 -4.43 5.67
CA ASP A 29 -17.96 -4.53 7.08
C ASP A 29 -16.46 -4.86 7.22
N PRO A 30 -15.70 -4.20 8.12
CA PRO A 30 -14.33 -4.58 8.43
C PRO A 30 -14.13 -6.08 8.76
N GLU A 31 -15.14 -6.78 9.25
CA GLU A 31 -15.08 -8.24 9.50
C GLU A 31 -15.14 -9.07 8.21
N GLU A 32 -15.63 -8.50 7.09
CA GLU A 32 -15.76 -9.17 5.80
C GLU A 32 -14.47 -9.14 4.96
N TYR A 33 -13.44 -8.41 5.40
CA TYR A 33 -12.14 -8.40 4.73
C TYR A 33 -10.99 -8.39 5.73
N SER A 34 -9.84 -8.92 5.32
CA SER A 34 -8.64 -8.90 6.13
C SER A 34 -7.47 -8.34 5.35
N VAL A 35 -6.58 -7.67 6.07
CA VAL A 35 -5.27 -7.24 5.57
C VAL A 35 -4.24 -7.97 6.41
N GLU A 36 -3.36 -8.72 5.76
CA GLU A 36 -2.29 -9.44 6.44
C GLU A 36 -1.39 -8.46 7.22
N ARG A 37 -0.97 -8.87 8.43
CA ARG A 37 -0.10 -8.05 9.29
C ARG A 37 1.21 -7.68 8.58
N GLU A 38 1.75 -8.59 7.77
CA GLU A 38 2.97 -8.37 6.99
C GLU A 38 2.83 -7.20 5.99
N CYS A 39 1.63 -6.97 5.44
CA CYS A 39 1.36 -5.84 4.55
C CYS A 39 1.46 -4.50 5.30
N MET A 40 0.88 -4.44 6.51
CA MET A 40 0.92 -3.25 7.34
C MET A 40 2.35 -2.98 7.88
N ASP A 41 3.07 -4.01 8.30
CA ASP A 41 4.47 -3.89 8.75
C ASP A 41 5.39 -3.42 7.62
N THR A 42 5.22 -4.00 6.41
CA THR A 42 5.96 -3.57 5.22
C THR A 42 5.65 -2.12 4.86
N THR A 43 4.37 -1.72 4.95
CA THR A 43 3.95 -0.33 4.69
C THR A 43 4.60 0.64 5.68
N ALA A 44 4.66 0.29 6.98
CA ALA A 44 5.33 1.10 7.99
C ALA A 44 6.82 1.30 7.66
N VAL A 45 7.54 0.24 7.28
CA VAL A 45 8.95 0.32 6.89
C VAL A 45 9.15 1.23 5.67
N LEU A 46 8.30 1.10 4.64
CA LEU A 46 8.37 1.93 3.44
C LEU A 46 8.11 3.41 3.74
N LEU A 47 7.12 3.71 4.59
CA LEU A 47 6.81 5.09 4.99
C LEU A 47 7.94 5.71 5.82
N HIS A 48 8.54 4.95 6.74
CA HIS A 48 9.73 5.39 7.47
C HIS A 48 10.91 5.67 6.55
N GLY A 49 11.05 4.89 5.48
CA GLY A 49 12.06 5.09 4.44
C GLY A 49 11.75 6.19 3.43
N HIS A 50 10.60 6.88 3.55
CA HIS A 50 10.12 7.86 2.58
C HIS A 50 10.05 7.32 1.13
N ALA A 51 9.70 6.05 0.97
CA ALA A 51 9.60 5.41 -0.35
C ALA A 51 8.55 6.08 -1.26
N ASP A 52 7.59 6.80 -0.67
CA ASP A 52 6.59 7.61 -1.36
C ASP A 52 7.20 8.69 -2.25
N ARG A 53 8.38 9.22 -1.90
CA ARG A 53 9.04 10.28 -2.70
C ARG A 53 9.62 9.77 -4.02
N GLY A 54 9.82 8.47 -4.15
CA GLY A 54 10.31 7.82 -5.36
C GLY A 54 9.20 7.11 -6.16
N LEU A 55 7.96 7.15 -5.67
CA LEU A 55 6.82 6.54 -6.34
C LEU A 55 6.47 7.35 -7.59
N ILE A 56 6.46 6.67 -8.72
CA ILE A 56 6.06 7.23 -10.01
C ILE A 56 4.61 6.84 -10.28
N ASP A 57 3.72 7.81 -10.38
CA ASP A 57 2.36 7.59 -10.88
C ASP A 57 2.26 7.80 -12.39
N PHE A 58 1.04 7.64 -12.93
CA PHE A 58 0.81 7.79 -14.36
C PHE A 58 0.91 9.25 -14.81
N ASP A 59 0.61 10.22 -13.92
CA ASP A 59 0.74 11.65 -14.24
C ASP A 59 2.23 12.02 -14.38
N ASN A 60 3.10 11.53 -13.50
CA ASN A 60 4.55 11.69 -13.62
C ASN A 60 5.12 11.08 -14.91
N HIS A 61 4.55 9.96 -15.36
CA HIS A 61 4.91 9.33 -16.63
C HIS A 61 4.45 10.15 -17.85
N LEU A 62 3.32 10.84 -17.75
CA LEU A 62 2.86 11.71 -18.84
C LEU A 62 3.71 12.99 -18.96
N ASP A 63 4.23 13.49 -17.84
CA ASP A 63 5.19 14.60 -17.84
C ASP A 63 6.56 14.19 -18.43
N ASP A 64 7.02 12.97 -18.12
CA ASP A 64 8.24 12.38 -18.67
C ASP A 64 8.06 10.87 -18.90
N ILE A 65 7.95 10.49 -20.18
CA ILE A 65 7.70 9.12 -20.62
C ILE A 65 8.82 8.14 -20.25
N SER A 66 9.98 8.63 -19.79
CA SER A 66 11.06 7.79 -19.28
C SER A 66 10.81 7.30 -17.84
N ASN A 67 9.89 7.93 -17.11
CA ASN A 67 9.52 7.51 -15.76
C ASN A 67 8.71 6.20 -15.81
N ASP A 68 9.17 5.16 -15.12
CA ASP A 68 8.51 3.85 -15.10
C ASP A 68 7.43 3.78 -14.01
N TRP A 69 6.17 3.99 -14.40
CA TRP A 69 4.99 3.91 -13.52
C TRP A 69 4.73 2.50 -12.95
N THR A 70 5.43 1.46 -13.42
CA THR A 70 5.35 0.11 -12.84
C THR A 70 6.18 -0.04 -11.56
N ASN A 71 7.04 0.93 -11.25
CA ASN A 71 7.81 1.04 -10.00
C ASN A 71 8.61 -0.23 -9.61
N PRO A 72 9.44 -0.81 -10.50
CA PRO A 72 10.14 -2.08 -10.23
C PRO A 72 11.09 -1.99 -9.03
N HIS A 73 11.64 -0.81 -8.74
CA HIS A 73 12.50 -0.58 -7.59
C HIS A 73 11.75 -0.70 -6.26
N ILE A 74 10.49 -0.26 -6.20
CA ILE A 74 9.63 -0.38 -5.01
C ILE A 74 9.20 -1.84 -4.83
N ASN A 75 8.84 -2.53 -5.92
CA ASN A 75 8.49 -3.95 -5.88
C ASN A 75 9.62 -4.80 -5.28
N LYS A 76 10.87 -4.54 -5.71
CA LYS A 76 12.04 -5.22 -5.14
C LYS A 76 12.27 -4.90 -3.66
N ALA A 77 12.00 -3.65 -3.24
CA ALA A 77 12.09 -3.26 -1.83
C ALA A 77 11.04 -4.00 -0.98
N ILE A 78 9.79 -4.09 -1.47
CA ILE A 78 8.71 -4.85 -0.85
C ILE A 78 9.13 -6.31 -0.66
N ASP A 79 9.62 -6.96 -1.70
CA ASP A 79 10.06 -8.37 -1.64
C ASP A 79 11.15 -8.59 -0.59
N SER A 80 12.14 -7.68 -0.53
CA SER A 80 13.22 -7.74 0.45
C SER A 80 12.71 -7.56 1.89
N ILE A 81 11.80 -6.62 2.12
CA ILE A 81 11.25 -6.36 3.46
C ILE A 81 10.40 -7.55 3.92
N LEU A 82 9.56 -8.10 3.04
CA LEU A 82 8.75 -9.28 3.33
C LEU A 82 9.62 -10.49 3.72
N GLN A 83 10.72 -10.72 2.99
CA GLN A 83 11.66 -11.79 3.35
C GLN A 83 12.28 -11.56 4.74
N GLN A 84 12.68 -10.33 5.05
CA GLN A 84 13.23 -9.99 6.37
C GLN A 84 12.21 -10.22 7.49
N ILE A 85 10.96 -9.76 7.30
CA ILE A 85 9.87 -9.95 8.28
C ILE A 85 9.62 -11.44 8.53
N ARG A 86 9.57 -12.25 7.47
CA ARG A 86 9.35 -13.70 7.59
C ARG A 86 10.49 -14.43 8.27
N ASN A 87 11.73 -13.99 8.10
CA ASN A 87 12.89 -14.58 8.74
C ASN A 87 13.03 -14.22 10.24
N MET A 88 12.31 -13.20 10.72
CA MET A 88 12.31 -12.79 12.13
C MET A 88 11.24 -13.50 12.97
N LYS A 89 10.35 -14.28 12.33
CA LYS A 89 9.32 -15.09 12.98
C LYS A 89 9.78 -16.54 13.10
#